data_AF-A0A087CVT4-F1
#
_entry.id   AF-A0A087CVT4-F1
#
_cell.length_a   1.000
_cell.length_b   1.000
_cell.length_c   1.000
_cell.angle_alpha   90.00
_cell.angle_beta   90.00
_cell.angle_gamma   90.00
#
_symmetry.space_group_name_H-M   'P 1'
#
loop_
_entity.id
_entity.type
_entity.pdbx_description
1 polymer ?
#
loop_
_entity_poly.entity_id
_entity_poly.type
_entity_poly.pdbx_seq_one_letter_code
_entity_poly.pdbx_strand_id
1 'polypeptide(L)'
;MASITIRRLDDDVLARLKQSAHDHGRSTEAEVRSILEDYTAGYVAHGIVTAGDFFSQIRADLDGGLRDDELDLPERRNDEDGPRPVNVA
;
A
#
# COMPACT_ATOMS: atom_id res chain seq x y z
N MET A 1 14.70 11.06 17.83
CA MET A 1 13.85 10.01 18.43
C MET A 1 12.53 10.65 18.82
N ALA A 2 11.42 10.16 18.29
CA ALA A 2 10.10 10.53 18.76
C ALA A 2 9.72 9.60 19.92
N SER A 3 8.97 10.09 20.90
CA SER A 3 8.41 9.29 21.98
C SER A 3 6.89 9.45 22.02
N ILE A 4 6.19 8.35 22.28
CA ILE A 4 4.73 8.31 22.40
C ILE A 4 4.40 7.67 23.75
N THR A 5 3.45 8.25 24.47
CA THR A 5 2.93 7.67 25.73
C THR A 5 1.48 7.28 25.55
N ILE A 6 1.19 5.99 25.63
CA ILE A 6 -0.17 5.45 25.59
C ILE A 6 -0.67 5.31 27.03
N ARG A 7 -1.73 6.05 27.38
CA ARG A 7 -2.34 6.01 28.73
C ARG A 7 -3.63 5.21 28.70
N ARG A 8 -3.96 4.58 29.83
CA ARG A 8 -5.17 3.75 30.00
C ARG A 8 -5.25 2.60 28.99
N LEU A 9 -4.11 1.92 28.78
CA LEU A 9 -4.09 0.66 28.03
C LEU A 9 -4.61 -0.44 28.95
N ASP A 10 -5.47 -1.30 28.42
CA ASP A 10 -5.97 -2.47 29.14
C ASP A 10 -4.82 -3.42 29.49
N ASP A 11 -4.81 -3.95 30.71
CA ASP A 11 -3.77 -4.84 31.21
C ASP A 11 -3.73 -6.14 30.41
N ASP A 12 -4.88 -6.61 29.89
CA ASP A 12 -4.95 -7.78 29.02
C ASP A 12 -4.26 -7.54 27.67
N VAL A 13 -4.35 -6.31 27.15
CA VAL A 13 -3.67 -5.92 25.90
C VAL A 13 -2.16 -5.85 26.14
N LEU A 14 -1.74 -5.28 27.28
CA LEU A 14 -0.33 -5.23 27.65
C LEU A 14 0.26 -6.64 27.84
N ALA A 15 -0.48 -7.57 28.45
CA ALA A 15 -0.05 -8.96 28.63
C ALA A 15 0.15 -9.67 27.28
N ARG A 16 -0.79 -9.53 26.35
CA ARG A 16 -0.68 -10.09 24.99
C ARG A 16 0.51 -9.49 24.22
N LEU A 17 0.73 -8.18 24.32
CA LEU A 17 1.89 -7.53 23.69
C LEU A 17 3.22 -8.06 24.23
N LYS A 18 3.33 -8.26 25.55
CA LYS A 18 4.52 -8.85 26.16
C LYS A 18 4.75 -10.29 25.69
N GLN A 19 3.69 -11.08 25.56
CA GLN A 19 3.78 -12.45 25.04
C GLN A 19 4.25 -12.43 23.58
N SER A 20 3.63 -11.62 22.73
CA SER A 20 4.02 -11.45 21.32
C SER A 20 5.49 -11.03 21.19
N ALA A 21 5.94 -10.09 22.01
CA ALA A 21 7.34 -9.64 22.02
C ALA A 21 8.30 -10.77 22.42
N HIS A 22 7.94 -11.57 23.42
CA HIS A 22 8.72 -12.74 23.84
C HIS A 22 8.82 -13.79 22.72
N ASP A 23 7.70 -14.08 22.07
CA ASP A 23 7.63 -15.06 20.98
C ASP A 23 8.45 -14.61 19.76
N HIS A 24 8.47 -13.30 19.47
CA HIS A 24 9.33 -12.70 18.44
C HIS A 24 10.78 -12.44 18.89
N GLY A 25 11.15 -12.77 20.12
CA GLY A 25 12.51 -12.60 20.64
C GLY A 25 12.98 -11.14 20.76
N ARG A 26 12.05 -10.19 20.93
CA ARG A 26 12.36 -8.75 21.00
C ARG A 26 11.75 -8.07 22.23
N SER A 27 12.16 -6.84 22.50
CA SER A 27 11.58 -6.07 23.60
C SER A 27 10.13 -5.66 23.29
N THR A 28 9.32 -5.46 24.33
CA THR A 28 7.93 -4.97 24.17
C THR A 28 7.89 -3.64 23.41
N GLU A 29 8.87 -2.77 23.59
CA GLU A 29 8.99 -1.52 22.84
C GLU A 29 9.25 -1.77 21.35
N ALA A 30 10.16 -2.70 21.02
CA ALA A 30 10.46 -3.05 19.64
C ALA A 30 9.25 -3.71 18.94
N GLU A 31 8.47 -4.52 19.67
CA GLU A 31 7.20 -5.07 19.21
C GLU A 31 6.20 -3.96 18.87
N VAL A 32 5.95 -3.04 19.81
CA VAL A 32 5.01 -1.92 19.60
C VAL A 32 5.48 -1.04 18.45
N ARG A 33 6.79 -0.77 18.34
CA ARG A 33 7.36 0.02 17.24
C ARG A 33 7.08 -0.64 15.89
N SER A 34 7.37 -1.93 15.75
CA SER A 34 7.11 -2.69 14.52
C SER A 34 5.64 -2.67 14.15
N ILE A 35 4.73 -2.88 15.10
CA ILE A 35 3.28 -2.83 14.83
C ILE A 35 2.87 -1.44 14.32
N LEU A 36 3.39 -0.38 14.93
CA LEU A 36 3.09 0.99 14.49
C LEU A 36 3.69 1.30 13.12
N GLU A 37 4.89 0.81 12.83
CA GLU A 37 5.55 0.96 11.52
C GLU A 37 4.77 0.22 10.44
N ASP A 38 4.39 -1.04 10.67
CA ASP A 38 3.60 -1.86 9.75
C ASP A 38 2.22 -1.25 9.51
N TYR A 39 1.54 -0.82 10.59
CA TYR A 39 0.25 -0.14 10.48
C TYR A 39 0.37 1.16 9.71
N THR A 40 1.41 1.96 9.95
CA THR A 40 1.62 3.24 9.25
C THR A 40 1.98 2.99 7.79
N ALA A 41 2.78 1.98 7.48
CA ALA A 41 3.08 1.60 6.10
C ALA A 41 1.81 1.19 5.35
N GLY A 42 0.94 0.40 5.98
CA GLY A 42 -0.39 0.06 5.44
C GLY A 42 -1.31 1.27 5.32
N TYR A 43 -1.34 2.16 6.31
CA TYR A 43 -2.14 3.38 6.30
C TYR A 43 -1.68 4.35 5.20
N VAL A 44 -0.37 4.46 4.97
CA VAL A 44 0.21 5.25 3.87
C VAL A 44 -0.10 4.59 2.54
N ALA A 45 0.07 3.27 2.43
CA ALA A 45 -0.22 2.54 1.20
C ALA A 45 -1.72 2.59 0.82
N HIS A 46 -2.63 2.58 1.79
CA HIS A 46 -4.08 2.64 1.54
C HIS A 46 -4.65 4.06 1.54
N GLY A 47 -4.04 4.99 2.29
CA GLY A 47 -4.47 6.39 2.40
C GLY A 47 -3.85 7.33 1.37
N ILE A 48 -2.77 6.91 0.70
CA ILE A 48 -2.23 7.56 -0.53
C ILE A 48 -2.71 6.82 -1.79
N VAL A 49 -3.38 5.67 -1.65
CA VAL A 49 -4.08 5.02 -2.76
C VAL A 49 -5.57 5.05 -2.46
N THR A 50 -6.08 6.22 -2.10
CA THR A 50 -7.48 6.50 -2.40
C THR A 50 -7.59 6.54 -3.93
N ALA A 51 -8.67 6.04 -4.53
CA ALA A 51 -8.83 6.06 -5.99
C ALA A 51 -8.58 7.47 -6.59
N GLY A 52 -8.85 8.53 -5.82
CA GLY A 52 -8.52 9.92 -6.15
C GLY A 52 -7.02 10.23 -6.29
N ASP A 53 -6.14 9.60 -5.52
CA ASP A 53 -4.70 9.83 -5.58
C ASP A 53 -4.08 9.18 -6.82
N PHE A 54 -4.53 7.98 -7.19
CA PHE A 54 -4.10 7.34 -8.45
C PHE A 54 -4.46 8.19 -9.67
N PHE A 55 -5.70 8.70 -9.74
CA PHE A 55 -6.10 9.61 -10.82
C PHE A 55 -5.39 10.96 -10.76
N SER A 56 -5.10 11.47 -9.56
CA SER A 56 -4.34 12.71 -9.39
C SER A 56 -2.90 12.55 -9.83
N GLN A 57 -2.28 11.40 -9.53
CA GLN A 57 -0.94 11.05 -9.96
C GLN A 57 -0.87 10.88 -11.48
N ILE A 58 -1.79 10.12 -12.09
CA ILE A 58 -1.90 10.04 -13.56
C ILE A 58 -2.04 11.44 -14.15
N ARG A 59 -2.88 12.30 -13.58
CA ARG A 59 -3.10 13.66 -14.10
C ARG A 59 -1.86 14.54 -13.95
N ALA A 60 -1.07 14.37 -12.89
CA ALA A 60 0.19 15.08 -12.68
C ALA A 60 1.30 14.59 -13.62
N ASP A 61 1.37 13.28 -13.85
CA ASP A 61 2.35 12.68 -14.78
C ASP A 61 2.01 13.02 -16.24
N LEU A 62 0.73 13.18 -16.55
CA LEU A 62 0.21 13.55 -17.87
C LEU A 62 -0.10 15.05 -17.98
N ASP A 63 0.57 15.92 -17.21
CA ASP A 63 0.28 17.36 -17.22
C ASP A 63 0.40 17.94 -18.64
N GLY A 64 -0.72 18.37 -19.21
CA GLY A 64 -0.85 18.80 -20.62
C GLY A 64 -1.58 17.84 -21.57
N GLY A 65 -1.88 16.62 -21.14
CA GLY A 65 -2.54 15.58 -21.92
C GLY A 65 -1.56 14.80 -22.82
N LEU A 66 -1.97 13.60 -23.25
CA LEU A 66 -1.22 12.80 -24.22
C LEU A 66 -1.63 13.18 -25.63
N ARG A 67 -0.65 13.34 -26.51
CA ARG A 67 -0.90 13.47 -27.96
C ARG A 67 -0.99 12.10 -28.61
N ASP A 68 -1.68 12.03 -29.76
CA ASP A 68 -1.93 10.78 -30.50
C ASP A 68 -0.64 10.03 -30.89
N ASP A 69 0.50 10.72 -30.95
CA ASP A 69 1.80 10.21 -31.34
C ASP A 69 2.75 9.92 -30.17
N GLU A 70 2.37 10.23 -28.93
CA GLU A 70 3.21 10.03 -27.74
C GLU A 70 3.13 8.61 -27.17
N LEU A 71 2.03 7.90 -27.47
CA LEU A 71 1.87 6.50 -27.12
C LEU A 71 2.13 5.65 -28.35
N ASP A 72 3.05 4.70 -28.22
CA ASP A 72 3.27 3.64 -29.22
C ASP A 72 2.10 2.64 -29.11
N LEU A 73 0.94 3.06 -29.61
CA LEU A 73 -0.29 2.31 -29.55
C LEU A 73 -0.20 1.15 -30.54
N PRO A 74 -0.49 -0.09 -30.11
CA PRO A 74 -0.58 -1.20 -31.04
C PRO A 74 -1.69 -0.95 -32.05
N GLU A 75 -1.52 -1.48 -33.27
CA GLU A 75 -2.58 -1.42 -34.29
C GLU A 75 -3.90 -1.94 -33.70
N ARG A 76 -4.97 -1.15 -33.90
CA ARG A 76 -6.30 -1.50 -33.45
C ARG A 76 -6.69 -2.80 -34.15
N ARG A 77 -6.88 -3.87 -33.37
CA ARG A 77 -7.44 -5.12 -33.88
C ARG A 77 -8.84 -4.85 -34.42
N ASN A 78 -9.10 -5.34 -35.62
CA ASN A 78 -10.44 -5.35 -36.18
C ASN A 78 -11.21 -6.54 -35.60
N ASP A 79 -12.54 -6.49 -35.66
CA ASP A 79 -13.41 -7.55 -35.13
C ASP A 79 -13.12 -8.93 -35.77
N GLU A 80 -12.46 -8.93 -36.94
CA GLU A 80 -12.03 -10.11 -37.69
C GLU A 80 -10.80 -10.84 -37.09
N ASP A 81 -10.00 -10.17 -36.25
CA ASP A 81 -8.77 -10.74 -35.68
C ASP A 81 -9.03 -11.78 -34.56
N GLY A 82 -10.27 -11.88 -34.11
CA GLY A 82 -10.70 -12.79 -33.04
C GLY A 82 -10.09 -12.47 -31.66
N PRO A 83 -10.59 -13.11 -30.59
CA PRO A 83 -10.09 -12.90 -29.23
C PRO A 83 -8.65 -13.40 -29.08
N ARG A 84 -7.84 -12.71 -28.27
CA ARG A 84 -6.48 -13.18 -27.95
C ARG A 84 -6.56 -14.49 -27.16
N PRO A 85 -5.71 -15.49 -27.48
CA PRO A 85 -5.63 -16.69 -26.67
C PRO A 85 -5.19 -16.31 -25.25
N VAL A 86 -5.99 -16.72 -24.26
CA VAL A 86 -5.63 -16.53 -22.85
C VAL A 86 -4.55 -17.54 -22.52
N ASN A 87 -3.34 -17.07 -22.26
CA ASN A 87 -2.25 -17.94 -21.86
C ASN A 87 -2.37 -18.21 -20.36
N VAL A 88 -2.98 -19.34 -20.02
CA VAL A 88 -3.10 -19.81 -18.64
C VAL A 88 -1.90 -20.72 -18.37
N ALA A 89 -0.84 -20.14 -17.79
CA ALA A 89 0.34 -20.84 -17.32
C ALA A 89 0.42 -20.76 -15.80
#